data_AF-A0A943M4P7-F1
#
_entry.id   AF-A0A943M4P7-F1
#
_cell.length_a   1.000
_cell.length_b   1.000
_cell.length_c   1.000
_cell.angle_alpha   90.00
_cell.angle_beta   90.00
_cell.angle_gamma   90.00
#
_symmetry.space_group_name_H-M   'P 1'
#
loop_
_entity.id
_entity.type
_entity.pdbx_description
1 polymer ?
#
loop_
_entity_poly.entity_id
_entity_poly.type
_entity_poly.pdbx_seq_one_letter_code
_entity_poly.pdbx_strand_id
1 'polypeptide(L)'
;MRVGSAALAIAVAASMTPGYFLGGLDHAVAQPVAPAQVSGPTTQVIDADMIASGRVTKAANLTDAHGVGKGLISGHVYLTGPNGNPGAAYDNGNIKLDDITVYAQFRDKDGSYSPIFSAKTHTLPDVLGGNGGQGTFAFGTGDKGITWTDKLGRKHTWAARTDQKHRIWVEPFINDRGSRVEMFRQANGWTPGSFNGVVEGPMGSFVAADGNMQLMAAFLREIPPSHETSWMAAKGDKLVEDPKGPDKAAALQGPESNMLSGQVWLETGGSPDWGFPATGPKKESKDPGAAGYTVFASTLTREGAAANAALHAQYKDDPNKLAEATKKMLEDNPEYILKTVYGKTDAEGNYSLRFGDYTDANQTREDFLNPDHVFVWVENKDGVVQTGYTGFHTPIFQRFNGGGNFRPADAVPAENQVKTALVSDIGNPRYGKPLNKIYNVRHALIPYAPVTITADYNATDKPAAPGTTVTPEFHGTLSPLPSKIEWRDGKGKVVKTCDLDQSKGTKAQVSACTFDIPKDAKKGDVFSVVVVSGISDVAAWTVLVTKDADDYEPEYEGKLVVPGQETKSAPSFTDKDGKGVDVPE
;
A
#
# COMPACT_ATOMS: atom_id res chain seq x y z
N MET A 1 43.23 13.38 65.31
CA MET A 1 44.61 13.31 64.75
C MET A 1 44.47 12.86 63.30
N ARG A 2 44.94 13.60 62.28
CA ARG A 2 46.35 13.74 61.82
C ARG A 2 46.91 12.36 61.33
N VAL A 3 47.43 12.11 60.12
CA VAL A 3 47.80 12.87 58.88
C VAL A 3 47.72 11.87 57.67
N GLY A 4 47.57 12.19 56.36
CA GLY A 4 47.24 13.44 55.63
C GLY A 4 48.13 13.71 54.37
N SER A 5 47.51 14.02 53.21
CA SER A 5 48.13 14.63 51.99
C SER A 5 49.10 13.75 51.16
N ALA A 6 49.37 13.93 49.85
CA ALA A 6 49.03 14.93 48.82
C ALA A 6 48.94 14.20 47.43
N ALA A 7 48.00 14.45 46.51
CA ALA A 7 47.78 15.62 45.62
C ALA A 7 48.67 15.69 44.36
N LEU A 8 48.04 15.74 43.18
CA LEU A 8 48.33 16.77 42.16
C LEU A 8 47.08 17.02 41.30
N ALA A 9 46.78 18.28 41.05
CA ALA A 9 45.69 18.71 40.17
C ALA A 9 46.26 19.62 39.07
N ILE A 10 45.64 19.61 37.89
CA ILE A 10 45.70 20.75 36.96
C ILE A 10 44.25 21.11 36.65
N ALA A 11 43.87 22.31 37.08
CA ALA A 11 42.61 22.94 36.70
C ALA A 11 42.91 24.01 35.65
N VAL A 12 42.00 24.15 34.67
CA VAL A 12 41.80 25.41 33.97
C VAL A 12 40.37 25.84 34.25
N ALA A 13 40.22 26.93 34.99
CA ALA A 13 38.94 27.54 35.29
C ALA A 13 38.79 28.84 34.52
N ALA A 14 37.61 29.09 33.96
CA ALA A 14 37.19 30.41 33.51
C ALA A 14 35.70 30.59 33.83
N SER A 15 35.43 31.34 34.90
CA SER A 15 34.19 32.08 35.22
C SER A 15 32.82 31.46 34.86
N MET A 16 32.10 30.99 35.89
CA MET A 16 30.64 31.08 35.90
C MET A 16 30.18 32.41 36.49
N THR A 17 29.10 32.96 35.92
CA THR A 17 28.06 33.68 36.69
C THR A 17 26.70 33.11 36.28
N PRO A 18 25.78 32.81 37.22
CA PRO A 18 24.60 32.01 36.92
C PRO A 18 23.39 32.84 36.47
N GLY A 19 22.75 32.43 35.39
CA GLY A 19 21.41 32.85 35.00
C GLY A 19 20.53 31.61 34.85
N TYR A 20 19.57 31.42 35.75
CA TYR A 20 18.54 30.38 35.63
C TYR A 20 17.67 30.65 34.40
N PHE A 21 17.46 29.66 33.52
CA PHE A 21 16.16 29.45 32.86
C PHE A 21 15.98 27.97 32.49
N LEU A 22 14.71 27.58 32.32
CA LEU A 22 14.23 26.20 32.31
C LEU A 22 14.56 25.46 31.01
N GLY A 23 14.68 24.14 31.09
CA GLY A 23 14.99 23.30 29.93
C GLY A 23 13.83 23.23 28.94
N GLY A 24 14.10 23.62 27.69
CA GLY A 24 13.42 23.11 26.51
C GLY A 24 14.29 22.00 25.91
N LEU A 25 13.71 20.83 25.66
CA LEU A 25 14.33 19.85 24.78
C LEU A 25 14.00 20.26 23.35
N ASP A 26 14.98 20.80 22.62
CA ASP A 26 14.87 20.98 21.17
C ASP A 26 14.72 19.59 20.53
N HIS A 27 13.49 19.22 20.18
CA HIS A 27 13.24 18.09 19.30
C HIS A 27 13.76 18.44 17.91
N ALA A 28 14.98 17.98 17.62
CA ALA A 28 15.59 18.10 16.31
C ALA A 28 14.65 17.52 15.24
N VAL A 29 14.14 18.40 14.37
CA VAL A 29 13.23 18.04 13.29
C VAL A 29 13.91 17.06 12.36
N ALA A 30 13.42 15.82 12.32
CA ALA A 30 13.85 14.85 11.32
C ALA A 30 13.40 15.32 9.95
N GLN A 31 14.33 15.79 9.12
CA GLN A 31 14.04 16.04 7.71
C GLN A 31 13.66 14.72 7.03
N PRO A 32 12.73 14.73 6.06
CA PRO A 32 12.38 13.53 5.30
C PRO A 32 13.61 13.05 4.54
N VAL A 33 14.19 11.94 5.01
CA VAL A 33 15.32 11.28 4.36
C VAL A 33 14.80 10.76 3.02
N ALA A 34 15.35 11.28 1.92
CA ALA A 34 15.08 10.73 0.59
C ALA A 34 15.38 9.21 0.61
N PRO A 35 14.53 8.36 0.01
CA PRO A 35 14.70 6.92 0.09
C PRO A 35 16.08 6.54 -0.45
N ALA A 36 16.94 6.06 0.44
CA ALA A 36 18.28 5.63 0.07
C ALA A 36 18.16 4.49 -0.95
N GLN A 37 18.81 4.62 -2.11
CA GLN A 37 18.94 3.49 -3.03
C GLN A 37 19.78 2.42 -2.34
N VAL A 38 19.12 1.36 -1.86
CA VAL A 38 19.78 0.26 -1.18
C VAL A 38 20.46 -0.62 -2.23
N SER A 39 21.78 -0.49 -2.35
CA SER A 39 22.61 -1.41 -3.14
C SER A 39 22.78 -2.74 -2.39
N GLY A 40 21.77 -3.62 -2.52
CA GLY A 40 21.83 -5.05 -2.20
C GLY A 40 21.88 -5.90 -3.49
N PRO A 41 21.88 -7.24 -3.40
CA PRO A 41 21.95 -8.12 -4.57
C PRO A 41 20.82 -7.75 -5.55
N THR A 42 21.19 -7.41 -6.78
CA THR A 42 20.28 -6.74 -7.71
C THR A 42 19.08 -7.61 -8.05
N THR A 43 17.93 -7.31 -7.44
CA THR A 43 16.62 -7.51 -8.05
C THR A 43 16.57 -6.63 -9.29
N GLN A 44 17.16 -7.12 -10.38
CA GLN A 44 17.27 -6.38 -11.63
C GLN A 44 15.85 -6.09 -12.12
N VAL A 45 15.45 -4.82 -12.03
CA VAL A 45 14.21 -4.35 -12.61
C VAL A 45 14.40 -4.30 -14.12
N ILE A 46 13.62 -5.10 -14.84
CA ILE A 46 13.71 -5.23 -16.29
C ILE A 46 12.72 -4.25 -16.93
N ASP A 47 13.21 -3.36 -17.79
CA ASP A 47 12.32 -2.52 -18.60
C ASP A 47 11.49 -3.38 -19.56
N ALA A 48 10.18 -3.20 -19.49
CA ALA A 48 9.16 -3.94 -20.22
C ALA A 48 8.12 -2.99 -20.86
N ASP A 49 8.44 -1.71 -21.00
CA ASP A 49 7.52 -0.68 -21.49
C ASP A 49 7.22 -0.85 -23.00
N MET A 50 6.03 -1.36 -23.30
CA MET A 50 5.60 -1.62 -24.68
C MET A 50 5.07 -0.38 -25.39
N ILE A 51 4.88 0.74 -24.70
CA ILE A 51 4.51 2.03 -25.30
C ILE A 51 5.79 2.78 -25.68
N ALA A 52 6.73 2.92 -24.74
CA ALA A 52 8.03 3.58 -24.97
C ALA A 52 8.87 2.88 -26.04
N SER A 53 8.82 1.55 -26.12
CA SER A 53 9.48 0.77 -27.18
C SER A 53 8.78 0.82 -28.56
N GLY A 54 7.63 1.52 -28.67
CA GLY A 54 6.91 1.73 -29.93
C GLY A 54 6.10 0.53 -30.43
N ARG A 55 5.94 -0.54 -29.65
CA ARG A 55 5.07 -1.67 -30.01
C ARG A 55 3.59 -1.29 -29.91
N VAL A 56 3.20 -0.64 -28.82
CA VAL A 56 1.86 -0.12 -28.58
C VAL A 56 1.86 1.36 -28.93
N THR A 57 1.14 1.73 -29.99
CA THR A 57 1.07 3.12 -30.48
C THR A 57 -0.36 3.70 -30.45
N LYS A 58 -1.35 2.85 -30.22
CA LYS A 58 -2.78 3.20 -30.18
C LYS A 58 -3.59 2.19 -29.36
N ALA A 59 -4.75 2.61 -28.85
CA ALA A 59 -5.65 1.78 -28.04
C ALA A 59 -6.01 0.44 -28.69
N ALA A 60 -6.21 0.41 -30.01
CA ALA A 60 -6.51 -0.82 -30.75
C ALA A 60 -5.42 -1.90 -30.62
N ASN A 61 -4.16 -1.55 -30.33
CA ASN A 61 -3.11 -2.53 -30.05
C ASN A 61 -3.34 -3.26 -28.74
N LEU A 62 -3.94 -2.62 -27.72
CA LEU A 62 -4.21 -3.22 -26.41
C LEU A 62 -5.35 -4.24 -26.49
N THR A 63 -6.32 -4.01 -27.36
CA THR A 63 -7.45 -4.94 -27.60
C THR A 63 -7.10 -6.12 -28.52
N ASP A 64 -6.02 -6.01 -29.30
CA ASP A 64 -5.62 -7.01 -30.31
C ASP A 64 -4.91 -8.22 -29.66
N ALA A 65 -5.69 -9.08 -29.02
CA ALA A 65 -5.22 -10.26 -28.29
C ALA A 65 -4.47 -11.31 -29.15
N HIS A 66 -4.52 -11.22 -30.48
CA HIS A 66 -3.87 -12.18 -31.39
C HIS A 66 -2.72 -11.60 -32.20
N GLY A 67 -2.68 -10.29 -32.42
CA GLY A 67 -1.56 -9.56 -33.01
C GLY A 67 -0.76 -8.78 -31.96
N VAL A 68 -0.76 -7.45 -32.06
CA VAL A 68 0.16 -6.57 -31.31
C VAL A 68 -0.05 -6.67 -29.80
N GLY A 69 -1.28 -6.86 -29.34
CA GLY A 69 -1.64 -6.96 -27.94
C GLY A 69 -1.30 -8.29 -27.28
N LYS A 70 -0.85 -9.30 -28.03
CA LYS A 70 -0.63 -10.65 -27.52
C LYS A 70 0.46 -10.72 -26.44
N GLY A 71 0.10 -11.30 -25.30
CA GLY A 71 0.92 -11.43 -24.10
C GLY A 71 1.03 -10.15 -23.26
N LEU A 72 0.36 -9.06 -23.61
CA LEU A 72 0.46 -7.82 -22.83
C LEU A 72 -0.27 -7.93 -21.48
N ILE A 73 0.24 -7.22 -20.49
CA ILE A 73 -0.52 -6.78 -19.31
C ILE A 73 -0.67 -5.27 -19.43
N SER A 74 -1.91 -4.78 -19.49
CA SER A 74 -2.19 -3.36 -19.77
C SER A 74 -3.32 -2.82 -18.92
N GLY A 75 -3.28 -1.51 -18.67
CA GLY A 75 -4.18 -0.84 -17.76
C GLY A 75 -3.80 0.62 -17.52
N HIS A 76 -4.29 1.18 -16.42
CA HIS A 76 -4.12 2.59 -16.09
C HIS A 76 -3.64 2.82 -14.64
N VAL A 77 -3.07 4.00 -14.39
CA VAL A 77 -2.90 4.53 -13.03
C VAL A 77 -3.90 5.68 -12.81
N TYR A 78 -4.61 5.62 -11.69
CA TYR A 78 -5.64 6.58 -11.31
C TYR A 78 -5.37 7.19 -9.93
N LEU A 79 -5.33 8.53 -9.83
CA LEU A 79 -5.54 9.22 -8.56
C LEU A 79 -7.04 9.38 -8.31
N THR A 80 -7.49 9.06 -7.11
CA THR A 80 -8.91 9.08 -6.77
C THR A 80 -9.50 10.51 -6.71
N GLY A 81 -10.52 10.76 -7.52
CA GLY A 81 -11.31 12.00 -7.54
C GLY A 81 -12.60 11.86 -6.74
N PRO A 82 -13.28 12.94 -6.28
CA PRO A 82 -14.31 12.89 -5.23
C PRO A 82 -15.56 12.06 -5.58
N ASN A 83 -15.85 11.87 -6.87
CA ASN A 83 -16.93 11.01 -7.38
C ASN A 83 -16.42 9.65 -7.89
N GLY A 84 -15.21 9.27 -7.50
CA GLY A 84 -14.48 8.10 -7.99
C GLY A 84 -15.18 6.77 -7.73
N ASN A 85 -14.98 5.85 -8.67
CA ASN A 85 -15.46 4.48 -8.64
C ASN A 85 -14.27 3.50 -8.80
N PRO A 86 -14.18 2.45 -7.97
CA PRO A 86 -13.19 1.39 -8.14
C PRO A 86 -13.45 0.42 -9.29
N GLY A 87 -14.64 0.43 -9.92
CA GLY A 87 -14.90 -0.33 -11.13
C GLY A 87 -14.06 0.22 -12.29
N ALA A 88 -13.03 -0.51 -12.70
CA ALA A 88 -12.12 -0.14 -13.77
C ALA A 88 -12.69 -0.54 -15.14
N ALA A 89 -12.88 0.42 -16.05
CA ALA A 89 -12.90 0.17 -17.49
C ALA A 89 -12.76 1.52 -18.22
N TYR A 90 -13.62 2.46 -17.87
CA TYR A 90 -13.68 3.85 -18.34
C TYR A 90 -14.66 4.62 -17.44
N ASP A 91 -14.72 5.94 -17.58
CA ASP A 91 -15.71 6.84 -16.93
C ASP A 91 -15.87 6.64 -15.42
N ASN A 92 -14.76 6.32 -14.73
CA ASN A 92 -14.75 5.95 -13.32
C ASN A 92 -14.62 7.14 -12.34
N GLY A 93 -14.72 8.38 -12.81
CA GLY A 93 -14.63 9.59 -11.98
C GLY A 93 -13.27 9.86 -11.33
N ASN A 94 -12.21 9.15 -11.74
CA ASN A 94 -10.85 9.31 -11.23
C ASN A 94 -9.95 10.06 -12.21
N ILE A 95 -8.87 10.64 -11.70
CA ILE A 95 -7.87 11.40 -12.46
C ILE A 95 -6.83 10.41 -13.01
N LYS A 96 -6.59 10.42 -14.32
CA LYS A 96 -5.54 9.60 -14.97
C LYS A 96 -4.16 10.22 -14.72
N LEU A 97 -3.15 9.40 -14.41
CA LEU A 97 -1.78 9.86 -14.15
C LEU A 97 -0.81 9.31 -15.18
N ASP A 98 -0.12 10.20 -15.91
CA ASP A 98 1.04 9.89 -16.76
C ASP A 98 2.35 9.89 -15.94
N ASP A 99 3.44 9.41 -16.56
CA ASP A 99 4.81 9.40 -16.04
C ASP A 99 5.06 8.59 -14.75
N ILE A 100 4.03 7.94 -14.21
CA ILE A 100 4.11 7.02 -13.08
C ILE A 100 4.77 5.71 -13.50
N THR A 101 5.84 5.32 -12.80
CA THR A 101 6.44 3.98 -12.90
C THR A 101 5.52 2.95 -12.25
N VAL A 102 5.08 1.98 -13.03
CA VAL A 102 4.37 0.79 -12.58
C VAL A 102 5.34 -0.39 -12.62
N TYR A 103 5.29 -1.24 -11.60
CA TYR A 103 6.04 -2.47 -11.53
C TYR A 103 5.12 -3.68 -11.71
N ALA A 104 5.64 -4.78 -12.28
CA ALA A 104 4.90 -6.02 -12.48
C ALA A 104 5.74 -7.25 -12.18
N GLN A 105 5.07 -8.32 -11.76
CA GLN A 105 5.66 -9.66 -11.59
C GLN A 105 4.58 -10.71 -11.87
N PHE A 106 4.94 -11.86 -12.44
CA PHE A 106 4.00 -12.97 -12.64
C PHE A 106 4.51 -14.28 -12.02
N ARG A 107 3.57 -15.16 -11.67
CA ARG A 107 3.81 -16.56 -11.33
C ARG A 107 3.42 -17.41 -12.54
N ASP A 108 4.32 -18.26 -13.01
CA ASP A 108 4.03 -19.21 -14.08
C ASP A 108 3.42 -20.52 -13.55
N LYS A 109 2.95 -21.36 -14.47
CA LYS A 109 2.21 -22.60 -14.19
C LYS A 109 3.01 -23.67 -13.45
N ASP A 110 4.34 -23.62 -13.50
CA ASP A 110 5.24 -24.52 -12.75
C ASP A 110 5.62 -23.97 -11.37
N GLY A 111 4.97 -22.88 -10.95
CA GLY A 111 5.10 -22.27 -9.64
C GLY A 111 6.23 -21.27 -9.50
N SER A 112 7.07 -21.12 -10.53
CA SER A 112 8.12 -20.11 -10.58
C SER A 112 7.54 -18.69 -10.63
N TYR A 113 8.25 -17.74 -10.04
CA TYR A 113 7.96 -16.30 -10.08
C TYR A 113 9.02 -15.60 -10.92
N SER A 114 8.58 -14.65 -11.74
CA SER A 114 9.46 -13.87 -12.60
C SER A 114 10.36 -12.90 -11.83
N PRO A 115 11.41 -12.36 -12.46
CA PRO A 115 12.00 -11.08 -12.07
C PRO A 115 10.94 -9.96 -12.03
N ILE A 116 11.34 -8.81 -11.46
CA ILE A 116 10.51 -7.60 -11.45
C ILE A 116 10.66 -6.89 -12.78
N PHE A 117 9.54 -6.51 -13.38
CA PHE A 117 9.49 -5.68 -14.59
C PHE A 117 8.99 -4.27 -14.25
N SER A 118 9.37 -3.27 -15.04
CA SER A 118 8.84 -1.90 -14.96
C SER A 118 8.34 -1.39 -16.31
N ALA A 119 7.31 -0.56 -16.27
CA ALA A 119 6.84 0.26 -17.39
C ALA A 119 6.35 1.61 -16.84
N LYS A 120 6.33 2.65 -17.67
CA LYS A 120 5.69 3.92 -17.33
C LYS A 120 4.24 3.99 -17.81
N THR A 121 3.52 4.96 -17.29
CA THR A 121 2.23 5.40 -17.83
C THR A 121 2.42 6.52 -18.86
N HIS A 122 1.61 6.47 -19.91
CA HIS A 122 1.66 7.35 -21.08
C HIS A 122 0.26 7.75 -21.54
N THR A 123 0.18 8.86 -22.28
CA THR A 123 -0.99 9.19 -23.10
C THR A 123 -0.89 8.54 -24.48
N LEU A 124 -1.78 7.58 -24.76
CA LEU A 124 -2.04 7.10 -26.14
C LEU A 124 -3.00 8.06 -26.87
N PRO A 125 -2.92 8.18 -28.22
CA PRO A 125 -3.65 9.19 -28.99
C PRO A 125 -5.17 8.94 -29.12
N ASP A 126 -5.63 7.73 -28.83
CA ASP A 126 -7.02 7.27 -28.96
C ASP A 126 -7.44 6.42 -27.76
N VAL A 127 -8.76 6.18 -27.65
CA VAL A 127 -9.38 5.31 -26.65
C VAL A 127 -10.31 4.32 -27.35
N LEU A 128 -10.21 3.02 -27.03
CA LEU A 128 -11.06 1.97 -27.59
C LEU A 128 -11.53 1.00 -26.49
N GLY A 129 -12.84 0.95 -26.26
CA GLY A 129 -13.43 0.10 -25.21
C GLY A 129 -12.90 0.41 -23.80
N GLY A 130 -12.45 1.65 -23.57
CA GLY A 130 -11.79 2.10 -22.35
C GLY A 130 -10.26 1.99 -22.34
N ASN A 131 -9.67 1.16 -23.21
CA ASN A 131 -8.21 1.03 -23.31
C ASN A 131 -7.63 2.31 -23.94
N GLY A 132 -6.49 2.77 -23.44
CA GLY A 132 -5.76 3.91 -24.02
C GLY A 132 -6.17 5.30 -23.50
N GLY A 133 -5.71 6.34 -24.19
CA GLY A 133 -5.70 7.70 -23.66
C GLY A 133 -4.65 7.89 -22.55
N GLN A 134 -4.87 8.87 -21.69
CA GLN A 134 -3.98 9.21 -20.57
C GLN A 134 -3.84 8.09 -19.53
N GLY A 135 -2.67 8.05 -18.90
CA GLY A 135 -2.31 7.22 -17.77
C GLY A 135 -2.21 5.74 -18.09
N THR A 136 -1.97 5.38 -19.35
CA THR A 136 -1.96 3.99 -19.84
C THR A 136 -0.57 3.36 -19.68
N PHE A 137 -0.49 2.17 -19.10
CA PHE A 137 0.73 1.33 -19.12
C PHE A 137 0.51 0.07 -19.95
N ALA A 138 1.59 -0.50 -20.50
CA ALA A 138 1.57 -1.81 -21.13
C ALA A 138 2.91 -2.54 -20.94
N PHE A 139 2.87 -3.73 -20.34
CA PHE A 139 4.02 -4.60 -20.11
C PHE A 139 4.14 -5.70 -21.16
N GLY A 140 5.34 -5.94 -21.66
CA GLY A 140 5.68 -7.04 -22.57
C GLY A 140 7.19 -7.14 -22.79
N THR A 141 7.64 -8.00 -23.71
CA THR A 141 9.05 -8.01 -24.15
C THR A 141 9.12 -8.39 -25.63
N GLY A 142 9.67 -7.50 -26.46
CA GLY A 142 9.74 -7.69 -27.92
C GLY A 142 8.35 -7.93 -28.51
N ASP A 143 8.18 -9.03 -29.25
CA ASP A 143 6.92 -9.50 -29.86
C ASP A 143 6.03 -10.34 -28.92
N LYS A 144 6.42 -10.51 -27.64
CA LYS A 144 5.82 -11.44 -26.69
C LYS A 144 5.35 -10.75 -25.41
N GLY A 145 4.67 -11.48 -24.54
CA GLY A 145 4.41 -11.02 -23.17
C GLY A 145 5.69 -10.90 -22.36
N ILE A 146 5.58 -10.41 -21.11
CA ILE A 146 6.74 -10.37 -20.21
C ILE A 146 7.33 -11.77 -20.07
N THR A 147 8.65 -11.85 -20.21
CA THR A 147 9.40 -13.07 -20.48
C THR A 147 10.67 -13.07 -19.66
N TRP A 148 11.06 -14.24 -19.16
CA TRP A 148 12.39 -14.47 -18.61
C TRP A 148 12.83 -15.92 -18.92
N THR A 149 14.10 -16.22 -18.68
CA THR A 149 14.69 -17.54 -18.91
C THR A 149 15.43 -17.99 -17.65
N ASP A 150 15.20 -19.22 -17.22
CA ASP A 150 15.86 -19.81 -16.05
C ASP A 150 17.28 -20.34 -16.37
N LYS A 151 18.02 -20.76 -15.34
CA LYS A 151 19.37 -21.34 -15.49
C LYS A 151 19.40 -22.56 -16.43
N LEU A 152 18.30 -23.31 -16.56
CA LEU A 152 18.18 -24.49 -17.42
C LEU A 152 17.77 -24.13 -18.87
N GLY A 153 17.67 -22.85 -19.20
CA GLY A 153 17.23 -22.38 -20.51
C GLY A 153 15.71 -22.49 -20.72
N ARG A 154 14.92 -22.82 -19.69
CA ARG A 154 13.47 -22.82 -19.76
C ARG A 154 12.98 -21.40 -19.93
N LYS A 155 12.20 -21.17 -20.99
CA LYS A 155 11.56 -19.89 -21.25
C LYS A 155 10.21 -19.82 -20.55
N HIS A 156 10.06 -18.83 -19.67
CA HIS A 156 8.82 -18.47 -19.00
C HIS A 156 8.20 -17.26 -19.69
N THR A 157 6.88 -17.24 -19.84
CA THR A 157 6.19 -16.16 -20.55
C THR A 157 4.76 -15.99 -20.04
N TRP A 158 4.39 -14.75 -19.70
CA TRP A 158 3.00 -14.42 -19.40
C TRP A 158 2.11 -14.57 -20.64
N ALA A 159 0.97 -15.24 -20.46
CA ALA A 159 -0.01 -15.52 -21.51
C ALA A 159 -1.47 -15.37 -21.03
N ALA A 160 -1.69 -14.72 -19.89
CA ALA A 160 -3.02 -14.48 -19.31
C ALA A 160 -3.88 -15.75 -19.13
N ARG A 161 -3.26 -16.86 -18.71
CA ARG A 161 -3.95 -18.12 -18.41
C ARG A 161 -4.34 -18.22 -16.93
N THR A 162 -5.32 -19.08 -16.64
CA THR A 162 -5.80 -19.38 -15.27
C THR A 162 -4.80 -20.17 -14.42
N ASP A 163 -3.77 -20.76 -15.02
CA ASP A 163 -2.65 -21.40 -14.32
C ASP A 163 -1.54 -20.42 -13.91
N GLN A 164 -1.65 -19.14 -14.31
CA GLN A 164 -0.74 -18.06 -13.95
C GLN A 164 -1.37 -17.09 -12.95
N LYS A 165 -0.53 -16.39 -12.17
CA LYS A 165 -0.93 -15.21 -11.37
C LYS A 165 -0.10 -14.00 -11.78
N HIS A 166 -0.60 -12.81 -11.52
CA HIS A 166 0.09 -11.53 -11.79
C HIS A 166 -0.11 -10.55 -10.64
N ARG A 167 0.85 -9.64 -10.47
CA ARG A 167 0.71 -8.45 -9.63
C ARG A 167 1.20 -7.21 -10.36
N ILE A 168 0.59 -6.07 -10.04
CA ILE A 168 1.10 -4.74 -10.38
C ILE A 168 1.20 -3.90 -9.12
N TRP A 169 2.14 -2.97 -9.06
CA TRP A 169 2.21 -2.00 -7.96
C TRP A 169 2.88 -0.69 -8.37
N VAL A 170 2.69 0.34 -7.55
CA VAL A 170 3.27 1.69 -7.72
C VAL A 170 3.84 2.13 -6.39
N GLU A 171 5.14 2.42 -6.36
CA GLU A 171 5.82 2.92 -5.16
C GLU A 171 5.24 4.29 -4.72
N PRO A 172 5.12 4.56 -3.41
CA PRO A 172 4.68 5.86 -2.91
C PRO A 172 5.58 6.99 -3.39
N PHE A 173 4.99 8.13 -3.73
CA PHE A 173 5.71 9.32 -4.19
C PHE A 173 5.14 10.59 -3.57
N ILE A 174 5.84 11.72 -3.76
CA ILE A 174 5.36 13.05 -3.41
C ILE A 174 4.86 13.74 -4.69
N ASN A 175 3.63 14.23 -4.70
CA ASN A 175 3.07 14.97 -5.84
C ASN A 175 3.51 16.44 -5.84
N ASP A 176 3.17 17.19 -6.89
CA ASP A 176 3.49 18.62 -7.03
C ASP A 176 2.91 19.51 -5.91
N ARG A 177 1.90 19.03 -5.16
CA ARG A 177 1.35 19.72 -3.97
C ARG A 177 2.17 19.48 -2.70
N GLY A 178 3.18 18.62 -2.73
CA GLY A 178 3.95 18.19 -1.57
C GLY A 178 3.27 17.10 -0.73
N SER A 179 2.16 16.53 -1.21
CA SER A 179 1.42 15.46 -0.53
C SER A 179 1.99 14.10 -0.88
N ARG A 180 2.03 13.18 0.08
CA ARG A 180 2.29 11.76 -0.18
C ARG A 180 1.13 11.18 -0.97
N VAL A 181 1.43 10.44 -2.04
CA VAL A 181 0.47 9.69 -2.84
C VAL A 181 0.87 8.22 -2.80
N GLU A 182 -0.10 7.34 -2.56
CA GLU A 182 0.15 5.91 -2.48
C GLU A 182 -1.03 5.07 -2.98
N MET A 183 -0.72 3.88 -3.48
CA MET A 183 -1.69 2.90 -3.92
C MET A 183 -2.50 2.35 -2.74
N PHE A 184 -3.78 2.04 -2.92
CA PHE A 184 -4.59 1.36 -1.89
C PHE A 184 -5.56 0.30 -2.44
N ARG A 185 -5.75 0.25 -3.75
CA ARG A 185 -6.52 -0.78 -4.47
C ARG A 185 -5.91 -1.04 -5.84
N GLN A 186 -6.13 -2.24 -6.37
CA GLN A 186 -5.96 -2.56 -7.79
C GLN A 186 -7.24 -3.14 -8.41
N ALA A 187 -7.25 -3.19 -9.73
CA ALA A 187 -8.04 -4.13 -10.53
C ALA A 187 -7.10 -4.68 -11.63
N ASN A 188 -7.13 -5.95 -12.04
CA ASN A 188 -7.66 -7.11 -11.35
C ASN A 188 -7.13 -7.23 -9.91
N GLY A 189 -7.91 -7.87 -9.05
CA GLY A 189 -7.60 -8.04 -7.63
C GLY A 189 -8.30 -7.02 -6.74
N TRP A 190 -7.81 -6.90 -5.51
CA TRP A 190 -8.47 -6.09 -4.49
C TRP A 190 -7.45 -5.49 -3.50
N THR A 191 -6.60 -6.35 -2.92
CA THR A 191 -5.42 -5.95 -2.15
C THR A 191 -4.36 -5.32 -3.07
N PRO A 192 -3.81 -4.13 -2.76
CA PRO A 192 -2.80 -3.48 -3.58
C PRO A 192 -1.45 -4.22 -3.54
N GLY A 193 -0.83 -4.42 -4.70
CA GLY A 193 0.46 -5.08 -4.86
C GLY A 193 0.43 -6.62 -4.74
N SER A 194 -0.75 -7.25 -4.66
CA SER A 194 -0.86 -8.70 -4.48
C SER A 194 -0.88 -9.49 -5.79
N PHE A 195 -0.50 -10.77 -5.71
CA PHE A 195 -0.65 -11.73 -6.81
C PHE A 195 -2.09 -12.25 -6.92
N ASN A 196 -2.74 -11.93 -8.02
CA ASN A 196 -4.11 -12.31 -8.33
C ASN A 196 -4.17 -13.23 -9.56
N GLY A 197 -5.12 -14.16 -9.57
CA GLY A 197 -5.48 -14.93 -10.77
C GLY A 197 -6.27 -14.07 -11.77
N VAL A 198 -6.23 -14.40 -13.07
CA VAL A 198 -6.86 -13.58 -14.13
C VAL A 198 -8.38 -13.36 -14.01
N VAL A 199 -9.07 -14.12 -13.14
CA VAL A 199 -10.51 -14.01 -12.83
C VAL A 199 -10.79 -13.51 -11.40
N GLU A 200 -9.76 -13.19 -10.61
CA GLU A 200 -9.89 -12.83 -9.19
C GLU A 200 -10.18 -11.33 -9.03
N GLY A 201 -11.46 -10.97 -8.84
CA GLY A 201 -11.87 -9.57 -8.80
C GLY A 201 -11.53 -8.82 -10.09
N PRO A 202 -12.10 -9.21 -11.26
CA PRO A 202 -11.79 -8.55 -12.53
C PRO A 202 -12.18 -7.07 -12.50
N MET A 203 -13.35 -6.75 -11.93
CA MET A 203 -13.80 -5.37 -11.68
C MET A 203 -13.69 -4.48 -12.93
N GLY A 204 -13.99 -5.06 -14.09
CA GLY A 204 -13.97 -4.46 -15.43
C GLY A 204 -12.60 -4.46 -16.15
N SER A 205 -11.53 -4.91 -15.48
CA SER A 205 -10.40 -5.52 -16.21
C SER A 205 -10.87 -6.77 -16.97
N PHE A 206 -10.23 -7.05 -18.10
CA PHE A 206 -10.66 -8.08 -19.04
C PHE A 206 -9.48 -8.99 -19.42
N VAL A 207 -9.74 -10.30 -19.52
CA VAL A 207 -8.77 -11.31 -19.95
C VAL A 207 -9.21 -12.00 -21.23
N ALA A 208 -8.34 -12.02 -22.23
CA ALA A 208 -8.37 -12.97 -23.32
C ALA A 208 -7.33 -14.07 -23.04
N ALA A 209 -7.76 -15.29 -22.73
CA ALA A 209 -6.86 -16.41 -22.43
C ALA A 209 -5.96 -16.77 -23.63
N ASP A 210 -4.66 -16.99 -23.37
CA ASP A 210 -3.59 -17.08 -24.38
C ASP A 210 -3.46 -15.86 -25.33
N GLY A 211 -4.20 -14.81 -24.99
CA GLY A 211 -4.23 -13.49 -25.59
C GLY A 211 -3.54 -12.49 -24.68
N ASN A 212 -4.30 -11.73 -23.87
CA ASN A 212 -3.76 -10.66 -23.04
C ASN A 212 -4.64 -10.27 -21.84
N MET A 213 -4.08 -9.40 -20.99
CA MET A 213 -4.76 -8.76 -19.86
C MET A 213 -4.94 -7.27 -20.15
N GLN A 214 -6.18 -6.78 -20.06
CA GLN A 214 -6.61 -5.44 -20.45
C GLN A 214 -7.30 -4.73 -19.29
N LEU A 215 -7.35 -3.40 -19.34
CA LEU A 215 -8.13 -2.56 -18.42
C LEU A 215 -7.80 -2.79 -16.92
N MET A 216 -6.58 -3.18 -16.60
CA MET A 216 -6.12 -3.12 -15.21
C MET A 216 -6.10 -1.67 -14.69
N ALA A 217 -6.06 -1.50 -13.38
CA ALA A 217 -5.98 -0.22 -12.70
C ALA A 217 -5.13 -0.34 -11.43
N ALA A 218 -4.23 0.60 -11.21
CA ALA A 218 -3.74 0.94 -9.87
C ALA A 218 -4.50 2.20 -9.39
N PHE A 219 -5.14 2.11 -8.22
CA PHE A 219 -5.87 3.23 -7.62
C PHE A 219 -5.08 3.80 -6.45
N LEU A 220 -4.78 5.09 -6.55
CA LEU A 220 -3.95 5.85 -5.64
C LEU A 220 -4.79 6.87 -4.89
N ARG A 221 -4.35 7.17 -3.66
CA ARG A 221 -4.93 8.18 -2.78
C ARG A 221 -3.89 9.26 -2.50
N GLU A 222 -4.32 10.51 -2.51
CA GLU A 222 -3.55 11.61 -1.93
C GLU A 222 -3.76 11.64 -0.42
N ILE A 223 -2.68 11.49 0.34
CA ILE A 223 -2.69 11.43 1.79
C ILE A 223 -2.55 12.86 2.33
N PRO A 224 -3.50 13.36 3.15
CA PRO A 224 -3.33 14.66 3.81
C PRO A 224 -2.15 14.60 4.79
N PRO A 225 -1.51 15.72 5.13
CA PRO A 225 -0.51 15.72 6.20
C PRO A 225 -1.16 15.38 7.55
N SER A 226 -0.39 14.78 8.46
CA SER A 226 -0.82 14.46 9.83
C SER A 226 -1.24 15.70 10.60
N HIS A 227 -2.00 15.52 11.68
CA HIS A 227 -2.52 16.60 12.51
C HIS A 227 -1.48 17.66 12.92
N GLU A 228 -0.21 17.27 13.14
CA GLU A 228 0.90 18.17 13.48
C GLU A 228 1.21 19.21 12.38
N THR A 229 1.02 18.83 11.11
CA THR A 229 1.43 19.62 9.93
C THR A 229 0.26 19.96 9.00
N SER A 230 -0.95 19.50 9.31
CA SER A 230 -2.08 19.56 8.39
C SER A 230 -2.58 20.98 8.13
N TRP A 231 -2.72 21.29 6.84
CA TRP A 231 -3.55 22.40 6.35
C TRP A 231 -5.05 22.01 6.31
N MET A 232 -5.40 20.74 6.58
CA MET A 232 -6.77 20.27 6.76
C MET A 232 -7.22 20.27 8.24
N ALA A 233 -6.37 20.70 9.18
CA ALA A 233 -6.67 20.76 10.61
C ALA A 233 -6.66 22.20 11.13
N ALA A 234 -7.59 22.50 12.04
CA ALA A 234 -7.51 23.67 12.90
C ALA A 234 -6.35 23.51 13.89
N LYS A 235 -5.88 24.63 14.44
CA LYS A 235 -4.72 24.70 15.34
C LYS A 235 -5.11 25.38 16.66
N GLY A 236 -4.29 25.18 17.69
CA GLY A 236 -4.50 25.80 19.01
C GLY A 236 -5.77 25.30 19.70
N ASP A 237 -6.54 26.21 20.28
CA ASP A 237 -7.79 25.96 21.00
C ASP A 237 -8.91 25.34 20.14
N LYS A 238 -8.79 25.45 18.81
CA LYS A 238 -9.71 24.84 17.84
C LYS A 238 -9.38 23.38 17.48
N LEU A 239 -8.27 22.82 17.97
CA LEU A 239 -7.96 21.39 17.89
C LEU A 239 -8.37 20.73 19.22
N VAL A 240 -9.45 19.95 19.20
CA VAL A 240 -10.17 19.53 20.42
C VAL A 240 -10.23 18.01 20.55
N GLU A 241 -9.84 17.49 21.71
CA GLU A 241 -10.04 16.08 22.06
C GLU A 241 -11.50 15.80 22.48
N ASP A 242 -12.08 14.72 21.97
CA ASP A 242 -13.28 14.09 22.52
C ASP A 242 -12.89 12.81 23.31
N PRO A 243 -12.69 12.90 24.63
CA PRO A 243 -12.25 11.78 25.45
C PRO A 243 -13.39 10.82 25.82
N LYS A 244 -14.66 11.12 25.46
CA LYS A 244 -15.82 10.31 25.88
C LYS A 244 -15.91 8.95 25.16
N GLY A 245 -15.20 8.78 24.05
CA GLY A 245 -15.28 7.58 23.21
C GLY A 245 -16.64 7.42 22.50
N PRO A 246 -16.93 6.21 21.98
CA PRO A 246 -18.04 5.98 21.05
C PRO A 246 -19.44 6.13 21.67
N ASP A 247 -20.33 6.87 21.01
CA ASP A 247 -21.77 6.88 21.33
C ASP A 247 -22.47 5.67 20.69
N LYS A 248 -22.81 4.68 21.53
CA LYS A 248 -23.55 3.47 21.13
C LYS A 248 -24.97 3.76 20.63
N ALA A 249 -25.47 4.99 20.80
CA ALA A 249 -26.81 5.45 20.41
C ALA A 249 -26.76 6.58 19.36
N ALA A 250 -25.72 6.63 18.51
CA ALA A 250 -25.56 7.69 17.50
C ALA A 250 -26.75 7.81 16.52
N ALA A 251 -27.35 6.68 16.12
CA ALA A 251 -28.53 6.64 15.25
C ALA A 251 -29.86 6.91 15.98
N LEU A 252 -29.85 7.13 17.30
CA LEU A 252 -31.02 7.30 18.15
C LEU A 252 -31.06 8.69 18.79
N GLN A 253 -32.21 9.04 19.36
CA GLN A 253 -32.29 10.19 20.27
C GLN A 253 -31.44 9.89 21.53
N GLY A 254 -30.65 10.87 21.96
CA GLY A 254 -29.77 10.71 23.12
C GLY A 254 -29.25 12.05 23.63
N PRO A 255 -28.38 12.05 24.65
CA PRO A 255 -27.94 13.25 25.35
C PRO A 255 -26.85 14.05 24.63
N GLU A 256 -26.36 13.59 23.48
CA GLU A 256 -25.31 14.24 22.68
C GLU A 256 -25.90 14.91 21.44
N SER A 257 -25.26 15.97 20.94
CA SER A 257 -25.63 16.66 19.69
C SER A 257 -24.38 17.10 18.93
N ASN A 258 -24.53 17.52 17.67
CA ASN A 258 -23.43 17.97 16.79
C ASN A 258 -22.27 16.97 16.76
N MET A 259 -22.54 15.72 16.39
CA MET A 259 -21.59 14.62 16.56
C MET A 259 -21.39 13.86 15.24
N LEU A 260 -20.16 13.45 14.96
CA LEU A 260 -19.83 12.54 13.86
C LEU A 260 -19.36 11.20 14.43
N SER A 261 -19.91 10.08 13.95
CA SER A 261 -19.51 8.74 14.39
C SER A 261 -19.40 7.73 13.24
N GLY A 262 -18.66 6.66 13.52
CA GLY A 262 -18.47 5.57 12.59
C GLY A 262 -17.57 4.48 13.16
N GLN A 263 -16.93 3.74 12.26
CA GLN A 263 -16.06 2.61 12.59
C GLN A 263 -14.84 2.59 11.66
N VAL A 264 -13.71 2.16 12.21
CA VAL A 264 -12.44 1.95 11.52
C VAL A 264 -12.01 0.49 11.70
N TRP A 265 -11.74 -0.23 10.61
CA TRP A 265 -11.16 -1.58 10.66
C TRP A 265 -9.92 -1.70 9.79
N LEU A 266 -9.12 -2.72 10.06
CA LEU A 266 -8.06 -3.19 9.18
C LEU A 266 -8.69 -4.18 8.20
N GLU A 267 -8.69 -3.82 6.93
CA GLU A 267 -9.33 -4.58 5.87
C GLU A 267 -8.40 -5.70 5.38
N THR A 268 -8.87 -6.95 5.48
CA THR A 268 -8.05 -8.14 5.18
C THR A 268 -8.26 -8.69 3.77
N GLY A 269 -9.33 -8.27 3.07
CA GLY A 269 -9.70 -8.69 1.73
C GLY A 269 -10.38 -10.06 1.66
N GLY A 270 -10.89 -10.42 0.47
CA GLY A 270 -11.43 -11.76 0.18
C GLY A 270 -12.91 -11.80 -0.20
N SER A 271 -13.50 -12.99 -0.12
CA SER A 271 -14.95 -13.14 -0.15
C SER A 271 -15.57 -12.61 1.17
N PRO A 272 -16.76 -11.99 1.17
CA PRO A 272 -17.66 -11.74 0.04
C PRO A 272 -17.40 -10.42 -0.73
N ASP A 273 -16.34 -9.66 -0.41
CA ASP A 273 -16.02 -8.38 -1.08
C ASP A 273 -15.82 -8.54 -2.59
N TRP A 274 -15.30 -9.71 -3.01
CA TRP A 274 -15.23 -10.15 -4.42
C TRP A 274 -16.58 -10.20 -5.15
N GLY A 275 -17.70 -10.31 -4.43
CA GLY A 275 -19.06 -10.37 -4.96
C GLY A 275 -19.71 -9.00 -5.22
N PHE A 276 -19.12 -7.91 -4.74
CA PHE A 276 -19.63 -6.54 -4.91
C PHE A 276 -18.59 -5.66 -5.65
N PRO A 277 -18.28 -5.95 -6.93
CA PRO A 277 -17.09 -5.44 -7.63
C PRO A 277 -17.05 -3.92 -7.82
N ALA A 278 -18.18 -3.24 -7.71
CA ALA A 278 -18.32 -1.80 -7.99
C ALA A 278 -18.27 -0.90 -6.74
N THR A 279 -17.97 -1.43 -5.55
CA THR A 279 -17.94 -0.66 -4.30
C THR A 279 -16.69 -0.94 -3.44
N GLY A 280 -16.53 -0.18 -2.35
CA GLY A 280 -15.67 -0.54 -1.22
C GLY A 280 -16.17 -1.76 -0.43
N PRO A 281 -15.41 -2.20 0.59
CA PRO A 281 -15.64 -3.43 1.34
C PRO A 281 -16.84 -3.36 2.27
N LYS A 282 -17.25 -4.52 2.78
CA LYS A 282 -18.05 -4.61 4.00
C LYS A 282 -17.17 -5.04 5.16
N LYS A 283 -17.58 -4.75 6.39
CA LYS A 283 -16.80 -5.19 7.54
C LYS A 283 -17.21 -6.62 7.88
N GLU A 284 -16.31 -7.58 7.68
CA GLU A 284 -16.57 -8.96 8.04
C GLU A 284 -16.06 -9.30 9.46
N SER A 285 -16.34 -10.53 9.90
CA SER A 285 -15.88 -11.06 11.20
C SER A 285 -14.38 -11.34 11.24
N LYS A 286 -13.75 -11.55 10.07
CA LYS A 286 -12.30 -11.69 9.87
C LYS A 286 -11.54 -10.38 10.12
N ASP A 287 -12.19 -9.22 9.93
CA ASP A 287 -11.53 -7.92 9.88
C ASP A 287 -11.34 -7.32 11.28
N PRO A 288 -10.09 -7.10 11.75
CA PRO A 288 -9.84 -6.54 13.07
C PRO A 288 -10.33 -5.10 13.19
N GLY A 289 -10.95 -4.75 14.32
CA GLY A 289 -11.15 -3.35 14.69
C GLY A 289 -9.80 -2.64 14.78
N ALA A 290 -9.69 -1.43 14.23
CA ALA A 290 -8.44 -0.65 14.28
C ALA A 290 -8.29 0.01 15.66
N ALA A 291 -8.09 -0.81 16.70
CA ALA A 291 -8.22 -0.40 18.10
C ALA A 291 -7.18 0.62 18.55
N GLY A 292 -7.61 1.70 19.22
CA GLY A 292 -6.74 2.77 19.71
C GLY A 292 -6.06 3.62 18.62
N TYR A 293 -6.59 3.61 17.40
CA TYR A 293 -6.26 4.57 16.35
C TYR A 293 -6.97 5.90 16.64
N THR A 294 -6.46 7.01 16.10
CA THR A 294 -7.07 8.33 16.29
C THR A 294 -7.81 8.74 15.03
N VAL A 295 -9.09 9.08 15.15
CA VAL A 295 -9.87 9.66 14.06
C VAL A 295 -9.97 11.16 14.27
N PHE A 296 -9.69 11.92 13.23
CA PHE A 296 -9.81 13.38 13.20
C PHE A 296 -10.90 13.77 12.22
N ALA A 297 -11.72 14.75 12.59
CA ALA A 297 -12.69 15.35 11.69
C ALA A 297 -12.67 16.88 11.80
N SER A 298 -12.52 17.55 10.66
CA SER A 298 -12.54 19.01 10.54
C SER A 298 -13.86 19.48 9.94
N THR A 299 -14.29 20.69 10.28
CA THR A 299 -15.44 21.36 9.64
C THR A 299 -15.15 22.85 9.44
N LEU A 300 -15.80 23.47 8.45
CA LEU A 300 -15.56 24.87 8.04
C LEU A 300 -16.47 25.88 8.75
N THR A 301 -15.99 27.12 8.87
CA THR A 301 -16.81 28.29 9.21
C THR A 301 -17.82 28.61 8.10
N ARG A 302 -18.68 29.63 8.29
CA ARG A 302 -19.60 30.10 7.24
C ARG A 302 -18.85 30.61 6.02
N GLU A 303 -17.78 31.38 6.24
CA GLU A 303 -16.91 31.97 5.22
C GLU A 303 -16.15 30.87 4.47
N GLY A 304 -15.54 29.94 5.22
CA GLY A 304 -14.85 28.78 4.66
C GLY A 304 -15.78 27.89 3.83
N ALA A 305 -17.00 27.64 4.32
CA ALA A 305 -18.01 26.88 3.59
C ALA A 305 -18.41 27.58 2.28
N ALA A 306 -18.61 28.90 2.28
CA ALA A 306 -18.91 29.68 1.09
C ALA A 306 -17.75 29.66 0.07
N ALA A 307 -16.51 29.83 0.52
CA ALA A 307 -15.33 29.74 -0.32
C ALA A 307 -15.16 28.33 -0.93
N ASN A 308 -15.30 27.28 -0.11
CA ASN A 308 -15.24 25.89 -0.58
C ASN A 308 -16.35 25.57 -1.59
N ALA A 309 -17.58 26.06 -1.38
CA ALA A 309 -18.67 25.90 -2.34
C ALA A 309 -18.37 26.59 -3.69
N ALA A 310 -17.73 27.76 -3.67
CA ALA A 310 -17.28 28.44 -4.88
C ALA A 310 -16.20 27.63 -5.63
N LEU A 311 -15.21 27.08 -4.91
CA LEU A 311 -14.19 26.21 -5.51
C LEU A 311 -14.81 24.94 -6.13
N HIS A 312 -15.73 24.27 -5.43
CA HIS A 312 -16.45 23.11 -5.96
C HIS A 312 -17.27 23.44 -7.22
N ALA A 313 -17.88 24.63 -7.29
CA ALA A 313 -18.61 25.07 -8.47
C ALA A 313 -17.67 25.40 -9.66
N GLN A 314 -16.51 26.00 -9.37
CA GLN A 314 -15.51 26.38 -10.37
C GLN A 314 -14.76 25.17 -10.96
N TYR A 315 -14.38 24.21 -10.12
CA TYR A 315 -13.55 23.05 -10.47
C TYR A 315 -14.31 21.72 -10.48
N LYS A 316 -15.63 21.76 -10.66
CA LYS A 316 -16.52 20.58 -10.70
C LYS A 316 -16.07 19.47 -11.69
N ASP A 317 -15.41 19.88 -12.77
CA ASP A 317 -14.94 18.99 -13.85
C ASP A 317 -13.41 18.77 -13.79
N ASP A 318 -12.70 19.36 -12.82
CA ASP A 318 -11.26 19.21 -12.59
C ASP A 318 -10.96 18.94 -11.10
N PRO A 319 -11.12 17.67 -10.64
CA PRO A 319 -10.80 17.26 -9.28
C PRO A 319 -9.37 17.56 -8.81
N ASN A 320 -8.40 17.63 -9.74
CA ASN A 320 -7.01 17.85 -9.39
C ASN A 320 -6.78 19.33 -9.01
N LYS A 321 -7.35 20.25 -9.80
CA LYS A 321 -7.36 21.69 -9.45
C LYS A 321 -8.26 22.03 -8.28
N LEU A 322 -9.33 21.27 -8.05
CA LEU A 322 -10.13 21.42 -6.84
C LEU A 322 -9.25 21.17 -5.59
N ALA A 323 -8.49 20.07 -5.54
CA ALA A 323 -7.59 19.78 -4.43
C ALA A 323 -6.48 20.83 -4.27
N GLU A 324 -5.88 21.30 -5.37
CA GLU A 324 -4.88 22.37 -5.39
C GLU A 324 -5.45 23.70 -4.83
N ALA A 325 -6.64 24.10 -5.29
CA ALA A 325 -7.28 25.34 -4.86
C ALA A 325 -7.77 25.26 -3.41
N THR A 326 -8.30 24.11 -2.96
CA THR A 326 -8.69 23.90 -1.56
C THR A 326 -7.46 23.96 -0.64
N LYS A 327 -6.33 23.36 -1.03
CA LYS A 327 -5.07 23.49 -0.29
C LYS A 327 -4.67 24.95 -0.15
N LYS A 328 -4.57 25.67 -1.27
CA LYS A 328 -4.17 27.09 -1.26
C LYS A 328 -5.11 27.96 -0.42
N MET A 329 -6.43 27.76 -0.53
CA MET A 329 -7.43 28.49 0.25
C MET A 329 -7.20 28.36 1.76
N LEU A 330 -6.86 27.16 2.24
CA LEU A 330 -6.66 26.85 3.66
C LEU A 330 -5.27 27.22 4.18
N GLU A 331 -4.24 27.21 3.31
CA GLU A 331 -2.92 27.77 3.63
C GLU A 331 -2.97 29.30 3.74
N ASP A 332 -3.72 29.97 2.86
CA ASP A 332 -3.91 31.43 2.88
C ASP A 332 -4.88 31.90 3.99
N ASN A 333 -5.87 31.08 4.38
CA ASN A 333 -6.95 31.43 5.33
C ASN A 333 -7.22 30.27 6.33
N PRO A 334 -6.27 29.92 7.22
CA PRO A 334 -6.43 28.79 8.14
C PRO A 334 -7.61 28.94 9.12
N GLU A 335 -8.07 30.16 9.36
CA GLU A 335 -9.25 30.47 10.17
C GLU A 335 -10.59 30.01 9.56
N TYR A 336 -10.60 29.65 8.26
CA TYR A 336 -11.76 29.05 7.59
C TYR A 336 -12.11 27.67 8.15
N ILE A 337 -11.18 26.99 8.82
CA ILE A 337 -11.49 25.79 9.61
C ILE A 337 -12.05 26.24 10.97
N LEU A 338 -13.31 25.88 11.23
CA LEU A 338 -13.98 26.23 12.47
C LEU A 338 -13.33 25.49 13.65
N LYS A 339 -13.25 24.16 13.54
CA LYS A 339 -12.57 23.29 14.50
C LYS A 339 -12.23 21.94 13.88
N THR A 340 -11.28 21.26 14.51
CA THR A 340 -10.97 19.86 14.30
C THR A 340 -11.18 19.12 15.60
N VAL A 341 -12.04 18.11 15.59
CA VAL A 341 -12.26 17.24 16.75
C VAL A 341 -11.57 15.91 16.50
N TYR A 342 -10.89 15.37 17.51
CA TYR A 342 -10.22 14.08 17.43
C TYR A 342 -10.58 13.17 18.60
N GLY A 343 -10.53 11.86 18.38
CA GLY A 343 -10.92 10.87 19.38
C GLY A 343 -10.42 9.47 19.02
N LYS A 344 -10.28 8.62 20.03
CA LYS A 344 -9.73 7.26 19.85
C LYS A 344 -10.80 6.22 19.57
N THR A 345 -10.44 5.23 18.76
CA THR A 345 -11.28 4.06 18.49
C THR A 345 -11.30 3.07 19.67
N ASP A 346 -12.45 2.42 19.90
CA ASP A 346 -12.54 1.28 20.82
C ASP A 346 -11.94 -0.02 20.23
N ALA A 347 -12.05 -1.14 20.96
CA ALA A 347 -11.50 -2.43 20.55
C ALA A 347 -12.11 -2.94 19.23
N GLU A 348 -13.38 -2.64 18.99
CA GLU A 348 -14.14 -2.99 17.79
C GLU A 348 -13.97 -1.94 16.66
N GLY A 349 -13.18 -0.88 16.91
CA GLY A 349 -12.88 0.17 15.94
C GLY A 349 -13.90 1.31 15.87
N ASN A 350 -14.92 1.33 16.72
CA ASN A 350 -15.93 2.41 16.72
C ASN A 350 -15.33 3.70 17.26
N TYR A 351 -15.85 4.85 16.82
CA TYR A 351 -15.46 6.16 17.32
C TYR A 351 -16.65 7.14 17.32
N SER A 352 -16.53 8.24 18.05
CA SER A 352 -17.46 9.38 17.99
C SER A 352 -16.73 10.67 18.34
N LEU A 353 -17.07 11.75 17.63
CA LEU A 353 -16.44 13.07 17.71
C LEU A 353 -17.53 14.13 17.90
N ARG A 354 -17.59 14.75 19.08
CA ARG A 354 -18.60 15.74 19.45
C ARG A 354 -18.06 17.16 19.23
N PHE A 355 -18.74 17.94 18.39
CA PHE A 355 -18.33 19.29 18.00
C PHE A 355 -18.84 20.40 18.94
N GLY A 356 -19.52 20.03 20.04
CA GLY A 356 -20.01 20.94 21.08
C GLY A 356 -21.53 21.07 21.12
N ASP A 357 -22.06 21.58 22.23
CA ASP A 357 -23.48 21.85 22.40
C ASP A 357 -23.93 23.10 21.62
N TYR A 358 -25.25 23.24 21.45
CA TYR A 358 -25.84 24.48 20.95
C TYR A 358 -25.64 25.62 21.95
N THR A 359 -24.99 26.68 21.50
CA THR A 359 -24.69 27.91 22.25
C THR A 359 -25.87 28.89 22.28
N ASP A 360 -26.65 28.95 21.20
CA ASP A 360 -27.82 29.84 21.07
C ASP A 360 -29.06 29.17 20.47
N ALA A 361 -30.19 29.89 20.52
CA ALA A 361 -31.47 29.41 19.99
C ALA A 361 -31.65 29.65 18.47
N ASN A 362 -30.77 30.40 17.82
CA ASN A 362 -30.86 30.77 16.40
C ASN A 362 -30.07 29.83 15.48
N GLN A 363 -29.21 28.98 16.03
CA GLN A 363 -28.32 28.08 15.29
C GLN A 363 -27.37 28.85 14.37
N THR A 364 -26.56 29.73 14.98
CA THR A 364 -25.33 30.26 14.36
C THR A 364 -24.46 29.10 13.87
N ARG A 365 -24.47 28.88 12.54
CA ARG A 365 -23.72 27.79 11.87
C ARG A 365 -22.21 27.82 12.12
N GLU A 366 -21.69 28.94 12.63
CA GLU A 366 -20.30 29.12 13.03
C GLU A 366 -19.93 28.41 14.33
N ASP A 367 -20.86 27.76 15.05
CA ASP A 367 -20.56 27.15 16.36
C ASP A 367 -20.43 25.61 16.33
N PHE A 368 -20.88 24.92 15.27
CA PHE A 368 -21.07 23.46 15.29
C PHE A 368 -20.83 22.74 13.95
N LEU A 369 -20.93 21.41 13.97
CA LEU A 369 -20.70 20.49 12.83
C LEU A 369 -21.54 20.84 11.59
N ASN A 370 -20.90 21.19 10.49
CA ASN A 370 -21.54 21.46 9.20
C ASN A 370 -21.49 20.22 8.28
N PRO A 371 -22.61 19.50 8.05
CA PRO A 371 -22.62 18.22 7.33
C PRO A 371 -22.18 18.32 5.86
N ASP A 372 -22.28 19.50 5.23
CA ASP A 372 -21.89 19.73 3.83
C ASP A 372 -20.40 20.05 3.65
N HIS A 373 -19.68 20.32 4.75
CA HIS A 373 -18.28 20.72 4.75
C HIS A 373 -17.52 20.02 5.87
N VAL A 374 -17.27 18.72 5.66
CA VAL A 374 -16.43 17.90 6.52
C VAL A 374 -15.25 17.30 5.76
N PHE A 375 -14.17 17.06 6.48
CA PHE A 375 -13.08 16.18 6.06
C PHE A 375 -12.70 15.28 7.25
N VAL A 376 -12.49 13.98 7.01
CA VAL A 376 -12.19 13.00 8.05
C VAL A 376 -10.99 12.16 7.62
N TRP A 377 -10.03 11.97 8.53
CA TRP A 377 -8.90 11.08 8.33
C TRP A 377 -8.62 10.28 9.61
N VAL A 378 -7.79 9.24 9.46
CA VAL A 378 -7.43 8.32 10.53
C VAL A 378 -5.91 8.25 10.60
N GLU A 379 -5.38 8.30 11.82
CA GLU A 379 -3.97 8.09 12.13
C GLU A 379 -3.82 6.83 12.98
N ASN A 380 -2.70 6.12 12.78
CA ASN A 380 -2.34 4.99 13.64
C ASN A 380 -1.83 5.49 15.02
N LYS A 381 -1.36 4.55 15.86
CA LYS A 381 -0.84 4.86 17.21
C LYS A 381 0.42 5.72 17.20
N ASP A 382 1.09 5.82 16.05
CA ASP A 382 2.35 6.52 15.84
C ASP A 382 2.14 7.89 15.12
N GLY A 383 0.89 8.34 14.97
CA GLY A 383 0.56 9.61 14.29
C GLY A 383 0.62 9.55 12.75
N VAL A 384 0.80 8.36 12.16
CA VAL A 384 0.89 8.19 10.70
C VAL A 384 -0.51 8.07 10.10
N VAL A 385 -0.85 8.98 9.19
CA VAL A 385 -2.12 8.96 8.44
C VAL A 385 -2.23 7.67 7.63
N GLN A 386 -3.40 7.02 7.69
CA GLN A 386 -3.65 5.72 7.10
C GLN A 386 -4.47 5.82 5.81
N THR A 387 -4.13 4.97 4.83
CA THR A 387 -4.87 4.82 3.56
C THR A 387 -5.88 3.67 3.58
N GLY A 388 -6.75 3.64 2.57
CA GLY A 388 -7.85 2.68 2.46
C GLY A 388 -9.15 3.32 1.96
N TYR A 389 -10.24 2.58 2.10
CA TYR A 389 -11.59 2.99 1.66
C TYR A 389 -12.22 3.97 2.64
N THR A 390 -12.67 5.09 2.10
CA THR A 390 -13.31 6.19 2.81
C THR A 390 -14.10 7.03 1.82
N GLY A 391 -14.95 7.93 2.30
CA GLY A 391 -15.46 9.01 1.46
C GLY A 391 -14.42 10.08 1.15
N PHE A 392 -13.38 10.21 1.99
CA PHE A 392 -12.45 11.34 2.04
C PHE A 392 -11.08 10.99 1.42
N HIS A 393 -11.10 10.40 0.22
CA HIS A 393 -9.87 9.98 -0.48
C HIS A 393 -9.12 11.14 -1.16
N THR A 394 -9.81 12.22 -1.52
CA THR A 394 -9.20 13.50 -1.94
C THR A 394 -9.20 14.47 -0.75
N PRO A 395 -8.12 15.23 -0.47
CA PRO A 395 -8.06 16.16 0.66
C PRO A 395 -8.85 17.46 0.40
N ILE A 396 -10.18 17.35 0.44
CA ILE A 396 -11.13 18.46 0.24
C ILE A 396 -12.26 18.38 1.26
N PHE A 397 -12.88 19.52 1.58
CA PHE A 397 -14.09 19.56 2.41
C PHE A 397 -15.33 19.30 1.55
N GLN A 398 -16.14 18.34 1.94
CA GLN A 398 -17.31 17.91 1.17
C GLN A 398 -18.42 17.40 2.10
N ARG A 399 -19.59 17.06 1.53
CA ARG A 399 -20.68 16.47 2.29
C ARG A 399 -20.25 15.12 2.87
N PHE A 400 -20.69 14.82 4.10
CA PHE A 400 -20.31 13.60 4.85
C PHE A 400 -20.61 12.28 4.12
N ASN A 401 -21.52 12.28 3.15
CA ASN A 401 -21.87 11.15 2.30
C ASN A 401 -21.47 11.36 0.82
N GLY A 402 -20.45 12.17 0.55
CA GLY A 402 -19.73 12.23 -0.73
C GLY A 402 -18.79 11.03 -0.93
N GLY A 403 -17.78 11.18 -1.80
CA GLY A 403 -16.73 10.17 -1.96
C GLY A 403 -17.04 8.98 -2.89
N GLY A 404 -18.07 9.06 -3.72
CA GLY A 404 -18.39 8.05 -4.73
C GLY A 404 -18.54 6.62 -4.18
N ASN A 405 -17.94 5.66 -4.87
CA ASN A 405 -18.01 4.22 -4.56
C ASN A 405 -16.75 3.71 -3.82
N PHE A 406 -15.77 4.56 -3.52
CA PHE A 406 -14.63 4.20 -2.66
C PHE A 406 -14.97 4.20 -1.16
N ARG A 407 -16.19 4.58 -0.78
CA ARG A 407 -16.72 4.34 0.56
C ARG A 407 -16.90 2.84 0.84
N PRO A 408 -16.69 2.39 2.08
CA PRO A 408 -17.12 1.07 2.51
C PRO A 408 -18.65 0.89 2.31
N ALA A 409 -19.03 -0.27 1.78
CA ALA A 409 -20.41 -0.63 1.44
C ALA A 409 -21.22 -1.23 2.60
N ASP A 410 -20.65 -1.30 3.80
CA ASP A 410 -21.27 -1.91 4.97
C ASP A 410 -22.54 -1.18 5.43
N ALA A 411 -22.45 0.14 5.52
CA ALA A 411 -23.57 1.00 5.89
C ALA A 411 -23.41 2.39 5.26
N VAL A 412 -24.50 2.93 4.70
CA VAL A 412 -24.52 4.27 4.13
C VAL A 412 -24.39 5.31 5.26
N PRO A 413 -23.48 6.30 5.15
CA PRO A 413 -23.43 7.43 6.08
C PRO A 413 -24.77 8.17 6.10
N ALA A 414 -25.29 8.45 7.28
CA ALA A 414 -26.64 8.97 7.48
C ALA A 414 -26.71 10.03 8.58
N GLU A 415 -27.83 10.76 8.59
CA GLU A 415 -28.01 11.98 9.37
C GLU A 415 -29.25 11.85 10.28
N ASN A 416 -29.03 11.91 11.58
CA ASN A 416 -30.07 11.88 12.60
C ASN A 416 -30.42 13.32 13.00
N GLN A 417 -31.47 13.82 12.36
CA GLN A 417 -32.07 15.15 12.57
C GLN A 417 -33.34 15.08 13.47
N VAL A 418 -33.49 14.03 14.29
CA VAL A 418 -34.59 13.96 15.28
C VAL A 418 -34.50 15.15 16.22
N LYS A 419 -35.64 15.82 16.46
CA LYS A 419 -35.71 16.95 17.39
C LYS A 419 -35.58 16.47 18.83
N THR A 420 -34.76 17.15 19.62
CA THR A 420 -34.66 16.96 21.06
C THR A 420 -36.01 17.21 21.73
N ALA A 421 -36.40 16.27 22.59
CA ALA A 421 -37.59 16.37 23.44
C ALA A 421 -37.33 15.75 24.83
N LEU A 422 -36.05 15.61 25.23
CA LEU A 422 -35.70 15.07 26.54
C LEU A 422 -36.12 16.09 27.62
N VAL A 423 -36.60 15.60 28.76
CA VAL A 423 -36.98 16.46 29.90
C VAL A 423 -35.78 17.26 30.43
N SER A 424 -34.58 16.69 30.35
CA SER A 424 -33.29 17.34 30.66
C SER A 424 -32.99 18.58 29.83
N ASP A 425 -33.64 18.71 28.67
CA ASP A 425 -33.28 19.73 27.68
C ASP A 425 -34.18 20.97 27.83
N ILE A 426 -35.28 20.91 28.60
CA ILE A 426 -36.21 22.02 28.78
C ILE A 426 -35.46 23.23 29.38
N GLY A 427 -35.40 24.32 28.63
CA GLY A 427 -34.68 25.55 29.01
C GLY A 427 -33.22 25.62 28.51
N ASN A 428 -32.68 24.55 27.93
CA ASN A 428 -31.38 24.56 27.23
C ASN A 428 -31.58 25.02 25.76
N PRO A 429 -30.64 25.78 25.15
CA PRO A 429 -30.69 26.18 23.73
C PRO A 429 -30.99 25.04 22.75
N ARG A 430 -30.60 23.81 23.09
CA ARG A 430 -30.84 22.63 22.25
C ARG A 430 -32.29 22.15 22.21
N TYR A 431 -33.19 22.61 23.09
CA TYR A 431 -34.58 22.10 23.16
C TYR A 431 -35.38 22.30 21.86
N GLY A 432 -36.06 21.26 21.38
CA GLY A 432 -36.82 21.30 20.13
C GLY A 432 -35.95 21.46 18.87
N LYS A 433 -34.62 21.42 18.99
CA LYS A 433 -33.66 21.47 17.89
C LYS A 433 -33.30 20.07 17.41
N PRO A 434 -32.96 19.87 16.14
CA PRO A 434 -32.41 18.60 15.69
C PRO A 434 -31.11 18.23 16.42
N LEU A 435 -30.84 16.95 16.61
CA LEU A 435 -29.60 16.48 17.26
C LEU A 435 -28.33 16.74 16.43
N ASN A 436 -28.45 16.89 15.11
CA ASN A 436 -27.32 17.05 14.20
C ASN A 436 -26.23 15.97 14.40
N LYS A 437 -26.66 14.70 14.44
CA LYS A 437 -25.75 13.55 14.54
C LYS A 437 -25.54 12.93 13.17
N ILE A 438 -24.29 12.85 12.72
CA ILE A 438 -23.87 12.09 11.54
C ILE A 438 -23.33 10.74 12.03
N TYR A 439 -23.77 9.64 11.43
CA TYR A 439 -23.34 8.29 11.79
C TYR A 439 -23.02 7.44 10.55
N ASN A 440 -22.38 6.28 10.77
CA ASN A 440 -21.83 5.41 9.71
C ASN A 440 -20.73 6.06 8.84
N VAL A 441 -19.98 7.04 9.34
CA VAL A 441 -18.80 7.59 8.64
C VAL A 441 -17.61 6.63 8.79
N ARG A 442 -17.57 5.60 7.94
CA ARG A 442 -16.69 4.43 8.10
C ARG A 442 -15.42 4.50 7.26
N HIS A 443 -14.36 3.85 7.77
CA HIS A 443 -13.06 3.72 7.13
C HIS A 443 -12.62 2.25 7.14
N ALA A 444 -12.29 1.69 5.98
CA ALA A 444 -11.68 0.36 5.87
C ALA A 444 -10.21 0.55 5.47
N LEU A 445 -9.31 0.47 6.43
CA LEU A 445 -7.90 0.77 6.22
C LEU A 445 -7.23 -0.39 5.49
N ILE A 446 -6.57 -0.08 4.38
CA ILE A 446 -5.60 -0.96 3.74
C ILE A 446 -4.26 -0.24 3.80
N PRO A 447 -3.45 -0.48 4.85
CA PRO A 447 -2.14 0.13 4.93
C PRO A 447 -1.25 -0.48 3.85
N TYR A 448 -0.93 0.31 2.84
CA TYR A 448 -0.11 -0.12 1.71
C TYR A 448 1.37 -0.04 2.07
N ALA A 449 2.04 -1.16 1.90
CA ALA A 449 3.46 -1.29 2.16
C ALA A 449 4.06 -2.21 1.08
N PRO A 450 4.54 -1.65 -0.04
CA PRO A 450 5.22 -2.44 -1.07
C PRO A 450 6.48 -3.04 -0.47
N VAL A 451 6.63 -4.35 -0.69
CA VAL A 451 7.71 -5.15 -0.14
C VAL A 451 8.26 -6.05 -1.23
N THR A 452 9.55 -6.34 -1.14
CA THR A 452 10.20 -7.35 -1.96
C THR A 452 10.91 -8.36 -1.08
N ILE A 453 10.96 -9.60 -1.55
CA ILE A 453 11.71 -10.68 -0.93
C ILE A 453 12.68 -11.23 -1.96
N THR A 454 13.88 -11.57 -1.51
CA THR A 454 14.93 -12.27 -2.26
C THR A 454 15.43 -13.43 -1.42
N ALA A 455 16.40 -14.19 -1.93
CA ALA A 455 17.15 -15.15 -1.15
C ALA A 455 18.61 -15.18 -1.61
N ASP A 456 19.45 -15.86 -0.84
CA ASP A 456 20.84 -16.18 -1.18
C ASP A 456 20.98 -17.08 -2.42
N TYR A 457 19.90 -17.71 -2.90
CA TYR A 457 19.81 -18.44 -4.18
C TYR A 457 18.62 -17.94 -5.02
N ASN A 458 18.60 -18.26 -6.31
CA ASN A 458 17.59 -17.79 -7.28
C ASN A 458 17.34 -18.79 -8.43
N ALA A 459 16.58 -18.37 -9.45
CA ALA A 459 16.23 -19.19 -10.61
C ALA A 459 17.09 -18.96 -11.87
N THR A 460 17.97 -17.95 -11.88
CA THR A 460 18.60 -17.42 -13.09
C THR A 460 20.09 -17.73 -13.20
N ASP A 461 20.89 -17.29 -12.24
CA ASP A 461 22.36 -17.38 -12.28
C ASP A 461 22.93 -18.18 -11.11
N LYS A 462 22.27 -18.14 -9.94
CA LYS A 462 22.68 -18.80 -8.70
C LYS A 462 21.61 -19.79 -8.17
N PRO A 463 21.39 -20.94 -8.84
CA PRO A 463 20.50 -22.00 -8.35
C PRO A 463 21.05 -22.66 -7.07
N ALA A 464 20.19 -23.39 -6.35
CA ALA A 464 20.57 -24.17 -5.17
C ALA A 464 20.76 -25.65 -5.50
N ALA A 465 21.64 -26.33 -4.76
CA ALA A 465 21.81 -27.78 -4.81
C ALA A 465 20.89 -28.50 -3.81
N PRO A 466 20.59 -29.81 -4.01
CA PRO A 466 19.87 -30.61 -3.01
C PRO A 466 20.61 -30.65 -1.67
N GLY A 467 19.89 -30.44 -0.56
CA GLY A 467 20.46 -30.36 0.78
C GLY A 467 21.01 -28.99 1.18
N THR A 468 21.01 -27.98 0.30
CA THR A 468 21.42 -26.60 0.62
C THR A 468 20.37 -25.90 1.50
N THR A 469 20.80 -25.22 2.55
CA THR A 469 19.98 -24.27 3.31
C THR A 469 19.89 -22.94 2.56
N VAL A 470 18.68 -22.46 2.31
CA VAL A 470 18.37 -21.18 1.68
C VAL A 470 17.92 -20.17 2.74
N THR A 471 18.44 -18.95 2.67
CA THR A 471 18.15 -17.84 3.58
C THR A 471 17.43 -16.71 2.82
N PRO A 472 16.21 -16.33 3.23
CA PRO A 472 15.50 -15.24 2.59
C PRO A 472 15.95 -13.87 3.13
N GLU A 473 15.94 -12.86 2.26
CA GLU A 473 16.15 -11.46 2.62
C GLU A 473 14.89 -10.63 2.31
N PHE A 474 14.51 -9.80 3.27
CA PHE A 474 13.33 -8.93 3.19
C PHE A 474 13.73 -7.46 3.02
N HIS A 475 13.03 -6.76 2.12
CA HIS A 475 13.21 -5.33 1.86
C HIS A 475 11.85 -4.61 1.92
N GLY A 476 11.85 -3.42 2.52
CA GLY A 476 10.66 -2.63 2.81
C GLY A 476 10.20 -2.74 4.27
N THR A 477 8.98 -2.28 4.53
CA THR A 477 8.30 -2.36 5.82
C THR A 477 7.04 -3.20 5.65
N LEU A 478 6.67 -4.04 6.62
CA LEU A 478 5.49 -4.87 6.50
C LEU A 478 4.22 -4.10 6.91
N SER A 479 3.10 -4.38 6.24
CA SER A 479 1.78 -3.89 6.67
C SER A 479 1.43 -4.42 8.07
N PRO A 480 0.74 -3.67 8.95
CA PRO A 480 0.30 -4.14 10.26
C PRO A 480 -0.76 -5.26 10.20
N LEU A 481 -1.25 -5.63 9.01
CA LEU A 481 -2.09 -6.81 8.80
C LEU A 481 -1.37 -8.09 9.27
N PRO A 482 -2.06 -9.08 9.87
CA PRO A 482 -1.46 -10.38 10.21
C PRO A 482 -0.72 -10.97 9.01
N SER A 483 0.52 -11.40 9.20
CA SER A 483 1.44 -11.73 8.11
C SER A 483 2.32 -12.93 8.44
N LYS A 484 2.78 -13.65 7.42
CA LYS A 484 3.59 -14.86 7.52
C LYS A 484 4.49 -15.03 6.30
N ILE A 485 5.56 -15.80 6.46
CA ILE A 485 6.38 -16.30 5.36
C ILE A 485 5.99 -17.75 5.08
N GLU A 486 5.77 -18.08 3.81
CA GLU A 486 5.53 -19.45 3.36
C GLU A 486 6.57 -19.87 2.33
N TRP A 487 7.18 -21.03 2.55
CA TRP A 487 7.88 -21.75 1.50
C TRP A 487 6.91 -22.69 0.81
N ARG A 488 6.87 -22.64 -0.53
CA ARG A 488 5.98 -23.44 -1.37
C ARG A 488 6.78 -24.20 -2.44
N ASP A 489 6.36 -25.41 -2.77
CA ASP A 489 6.89 -26.16 -3.92
C ASP A 489 6.33 -25.61 -5.26
N GLY A 490 6.83 -26.11 -6.39
CA GLY A 490 6.34 -25.73 -7.73
C GLY A 490 4.85 -25.99 -7.97
N LYS A 491 4.21 -26.91 -7.22
CA LYS A 491 2.76 -27.13 -7.27
C LYS A 491 1.98 -26.09 -6.44
N GLY A 492 2.68 -25.22 -5.71
CA GLY A 492 2.11 -24.24 -4.79
C GLY A 492 1.76 -24.82 -3.41
N LYS A 493 2.14 -26.06 -3.10
CA LYS A 493 1.91 -26.66 -1.78
C LYS A 493 2.84 -26.01 -0.77
N VAL A 494 2.30 -25.52 0.34
CA VAL A 494 3.09 -25.02 1.48
C VAL A 494 3.89 -26.18 2.09
N VAL A 495 5.21 -26.00 2.18
CA VAL A 495 6.17 -26.95 2.75
C VAL A 495 6.80 -26.45 4.06
N LYS A 496 6.77 -25.14 4.33
CA LYS A 496 7.10 -24.52 5.62
C LYS A 496 6.33 -23.21 5.79
N THR A 497 5.89 -22.90 7.01
CA THR A 497 5.30 -21.61 7.39
C THR A 497 6.08 -21.04 8.56
N CYS A 498 6.29 -19.73 8.56
CA CYS A 498 6.80 -18.96 9.69
C CYS A 498 5.85 -17.77 9.94
N ASP A 499 5.10 -17.81 11.03
CA ASP A 499 4.25 -16.70 11.44
C ASP A 499 5.11 -15.53 11.94
N LEU A 500 4.71 -14.29 11.62
CA LEU A 500 5.46 -13.09 11.99
C LEU A 500 4.79 -12.39 13.18
N ASP A 501 5.56 -12.18 14.24
CA ASP A 501 5.16 -11.35 15.37
C ASP A 501 5.29 -9.88 14.99
N GLN A 502 4.16 -9.22 14.78
CA GLN A 502 4.10 -7.80 14.37
C GLN A 502 4.56 -6.82 15.46
N SER A 503 4.84 -7.27 16.68
CA SER A 503 5.50 -6.45 17.71
C SER A 503 7.04 -6.45 17.61
N LYS A 504 7.62 -7.25 16.70
CA LYS A 504 9.06 -7.44 16.54
C LYS A 504 9.53 -7.04 15.14
N GLY A 505 10.81 -6.70 15.02
CA GLY A 505 11.42 -6.30 13.73
C GLY A 505 11.30 -7.41 12.67
N THR A 506 10.65 -7.09 11.55
CA THR A 506 10.35 -8.05 10.47
C THR A 506 11.60 -8.70 9.88
N LYS A 507 12.65 -7.92 9.55
CA LYS A 507 13.82 -8.43 8.80
C LYS A 507 14.50 -9.62 9.49
N ALA A 508 14.67 -9.56 10.82
CA ALA A 508 15.27 -10.66 11.58
C ALA A 508 14.39 -11.92 11.60
N GLN A 509 13.06 -11.76 11.68
CA GLN A 509 12.12 -12.89 11.66
C GLN A 509 12.07 -13.55 10.29
N VAL A 510 12.09 -12.76 9.20
CA VAL A 510 12.13 -13.31 7.84
C VAL A 510 13.43 -14.07 7.59
N SER A 511 14.60 -13.49 7.89
CA SER A 511 15.88 -14.20 7.69
C SER A 511 16.06 -15.43 8.57
N ALA A 512 15.35 -15.55 9.70
CA ALA A 512 15.28 -16.79 10.48
C ALA A 512 14.38 -17.88 9.85
N CYS A 513 13.53 -17.52 8.88
CA CYS A 513 12.67 -18.45 8.13
C CYS A 513 13.45 -19.11 6.97
N THR A 514 14.59 -19.72 7.26
CA THR A 514 15.39 -20.49 6.28
C THR A 514 14.62 -21.71 5.76
N PHE A 515 15.08 -22.30 4.66
CA PHE A 515 14.52 -23.56 4.15
C PHE A 515 15.62 -24.47 3.59
N ASP A 516 15.65 -25.73 4.03
CA ASP A 516 16.56 -26.73 3.51
C ASP A 516 15.95 -27.37 2.27
N ILE A 517 16.61 -27.23 1.12
CA ILE A 517 16.22 -27.94 -0.10
C ILE A 517 16.28 -29.45 0.19
N PRO A 518 15.22 -30.24 -0.07
CA PRO A 518 15.23 -31.67 0.17
C PRO A 518 16.40 -32.37 -0.51
N LYS A 519 17.03 -33.34 0.15
CA LYS A 519 18.20 -34.07 -0.40
C LYS A 519 17.86 -34.94 -1.61
N ASP A 520 16.57 -35.27 -1.77
CA ASP A 520 15.97 -35.99 -2.89
C ASP A 520 15.33 -35.06 -3.94
N ALA A 521 15.46 -33.74 -3.79
CA ALA A 521 15.06 -32.77 -4.80
C ALA A 521 15.86 -32.98 -6.10
N LYS A 522 15.19 -32.75 -7.23
CA LYS A 522 15.67 -33.07 -8.57
C LYS A 522 16.03 -31.79 -9.33
N LYS A 523 16.93 -31.93 -10.30
CA LYS A 523 17.23 -30.87 -11.27
C LYS A 523 15.93 -30.41 -11.95
N GLY A 524 15.60 -29.12 -11.83
CA GLY A 524 14.38 -28.53 -12.34
C GLY A 524 13.19 -28.48 -11.36
N ASP A 525 13.32 -29.00 -10.15
CA ASP A 525 12.39 -28.68 -9.06
C ASP A 525 12.55 -27.20 -8.67
N VAL A 526 11.45 -26.57 -8.22
CA VAL A 526 11.46 -25.18 -7.77
C VAL A 526 10.82 -25.05 -6.39
N PHE A 527 11.41 -24.20 -5.56
CA PHE A 527 10.89 -23.79 -4.27
C PHE A 527 10.80 -22.27 -4.24
N SER A 528 9.70 -21.73 -3.74
CA SER A 528 9.49 -20.28 -3.69
C SER A 528 9.20 -19.84 -2.27
N VAL A 529 9.83 -18.74 -1.85
CA VAL A 529 9.50 -18.04 -0.61
C VAL A 529 8.50 -16.94 -0.93
N VAL A 530 7.42 -16.87 -0.15
CA VAL A 530 6.28 -15.98 -0.37
C VAL A 530 6.00 -15.20 0.92
N VAL A 531 5.92 -13.88 0.80
CA VAL A 531 5.38 -13.01 1.86
C VAL A 531 3.87 -12.99 1.71
N VAL A 532 3.15 -13.43 2.75
CA VAL A 532 1.69 -13.35 2.83
C VAL A 532 1.32 -12.28 3.84
N SER A 533 0.47 -11.33 3.45
CA SER A 533 -0.07 -10.28 4.33
C SER A 533 -1.59 -10.23 4.21
N GLY A 534 -2.28 -10.27 5.35
CA GLY A 534 -3.69 -10.63 5.39
C GLY A 534 -3.88 -12.03 4.80
N ILE A 535 -4.71 -12.14 3.75
CA ILE A 535 -4.89 -13.38 2.97
C ILE A 535 -4.11 -13.40 1.65
N SER A 536 -3.32 -12.36 1.35
CA SER A 536 -2.78 -12.08 0.02
C SER A 536 -1.28 -12.36 -0.09
N ASP A 537 -0.87 -12.99 -1.20
CA ASP A 537 0.54 -13.11 -1.59
C ASP A 537 1.04 -11.71 -2.05
N VAL A 538 1.90 -11.04 -1.28
CA VAL A 538 2.34 -9.64 -1.54
C VAL A 538 3.79 -9.50 -2.00
N ALA A 539 4.62 -10.54 -1.88
CA ALA A 539 5.93 -10.64 -2.53
C ALA A 539 6.32 -12.11 -2.68
N ALA A 540 7.12 -12.44 -3.70
CA ALA A 540 7.62 -13.79 -3.89
C ALA A 540 8.96 -13.84 -4.63
N TRP A 541 9.74 -14.87 -4.35
CA TRP A 541 11.03 -15.18 -4.97
C TRP A 541 11.15 -16.69 -5.21
N THR A 542 11.77 -17.09 -6.31
CA THR A 542 11.95 -18.50 -6.67
C THR A 542 13.42 -18.91 -6.63
N VAL A 543 13.66 -20.05 -5.99
CA VAL A 543 14.90 -20.81 -6.05
C VAL A 543 14.68 -22.03 -6.94
N LEU A 544 15.55 -22.17 -7.93
CA LEU A 544 15.62 -23.33 -8.81
C LEU A 544 16.61 -24.33 -8.23
N VAL A 545 16.26 -25.62 -8.26
CA VAL A 545 17.19 -26.70 -7.94
C VAL A 545 17.95 -27.11 -9.19
N THR A 546 19.27 -27.01 -9.15
CA THR A 546 20.16 -27.69 -10.11
C THR A 546 20.99 -28.73 -9.38
N LYS A 547 21.68 -29.56 -10.15
CA LYS A 547 22.62 -30.55 -9.62
C LYS A 547 23.77 -30.60 -10.61
N ASP A 548 24.61 -29.58 -10.55
CA ASP A 548 25.67 -29.32 -11.54
C ASP A 548 26.66 -30.49 -11.62
N ALA A 549 26.81 -31.27 -10.53
CA ALA A 549 27.53 -32.54 -10.50
C ALA A 549 26.93 -33.67 -11.37
N ASP A 550 25.73 -33.50 -11.94
CA ASP A 550 25.16 -34.40 -12.96
C ASP A 550 25.51 -33.97 -14.40
N ASP A 551 26.05 -32.75 -14.58
CA ASP A 551 26.42 -32.20 -15.90
C ASP A 551 27.94 -32.29 -16.18
N TYR A 552 28.75 -32.62 -15.17
CA TYR A 552 30.21 -32.67 -15.23
C TYR A 552 30.77 -33.98 -14.66
N GLU A 553 31.61 -34.68 -15.43
CA GLU A 553 32.36 -35.83 -14.93
C GLU A 553 33.78 -35.41 -14.48
N PRO A 554 34.23 -35.79 -13.27
CA PRO A 554 35.59 -35.54 -12.81
C PRO A 554 36.56 -36.61 -13.34
N GLU A 555 37.45 -36.20 -14.24
CA GLU A 555 38.61 -36.99 -14.66
C GLU A 555 39.80 -36.72 -13.74
N TYR A 556 40.59 -37.77 -13.46
CA TYR A 556 41.84 -37.65 -12.70
C TYR A 556 43.01 -38.14 -13.56
N GLU A 557 44.04 -37.32 -13.68
CA GLU A 557 45.30 -37.74 -14.32
C GLU A 557 45.88 -38.95 -13.59
N GLY A 558 46.19 -40.01 -14.34
CA GLY A 558 46.79 -41.23 -13.82
C GLY A 558 48.27 -41.02 -13.46
N LYS A 559 48.55 -40.79 -12.17
CA LYS A 559 49.91 -40.53 -11.65
C LYS A 559 50.56 -41.78 -11.09
N LEU A 560 51.86 -41.95 -11.40
CA LEU A 560 52.68 -43.01 -10.83
C LEU A 560 52.93 -42.72 -9.34
N VAL A 561 52.47 -43.59 -8.45
CA VAL A 561 52.65 -43.44 -6.99
C VAL A 561 53.92 -44.15 -6.50
N VAL A 562 54.71 -43.45 -5.69
CA VAL A 562 55.91 -44.00 -5.02
C VAL A 562 55.57 -44.34 -3.57
N PRO A 563 55.77 -45.59 -3.11
CA PRO A 563 55.50 -45.97 -1.73
C PRO A 563 56.24 -45.07 -0.73
N GLY A 564 55.50 -44.48 0.21
CA GLY A 564 56.05 -43.58 1.23
C GLY A 564 56.15 -42.10 0.84
N GLN A 565 55.70 -41.70 -0.37
CA GLN A 565 55.58 -40.29 -0.75
C GLN A 565 54.13 -39.88 -1.03
N GLU A 566 53.72 -38.72 -0.52
CA GLU A 566 52.41 -38.14 -0.78
C GLU A 566 52.29 -37.73 -2.27
N THR A 567 51.27 -38.24 -2.96
CA THR A 567 50.99 -37.91 -4.37
C THR A 567 49.62 -37.25 -4.46
N LYS A 568 49.55 -36.04 -5.04
CA LYS A 568 48.30 -35.29 -5.23
C LYS A 568 47.85 -35.32 -6.69
N SER A 569 46.59 -35.68 -6.90
CA SER A 569 45.90 -35.47 -8.16
C SER A 569 44.73 -34.51 -7.92
N ALA A 570 44.58 -33.53 -8.82
CA ALA A 570 43.44 -32.62 -8.84
C ALA A 570 42.52 -33.08 -9.98
N PRO A 571 41.19 -33.03 -9.81
CA PRO A 571 40.27 -33.35 -10.89
C PRO A 571 40.33 -32.28 -11.97
N SER A 572 40.26 -32.71 -13.23
CA SER A 572 39.77 -31.91 -14.35
C SER A 572 38.32 -32.31 -14.62
N PHE A 573 37.51 -31.40 -15.14
CA PHE A 573 36.10 -31.68 -15.43
C PHE A 573 35.83 -31.59 -16.93
N THR A 574 34.99 -32.51 -17.42
CA THR A 574 34.44 -32.45 -18.78
C THR A 574 32.93 -32.27 -18.74
N ASP A 575 32.38 -31.55 -19.71
CA ASP A 575 30.95 -31.59 -19.99
C ASP A 575 30.53 -32.95 -20.56
N LYS A 576 29.21 -33.17 -20.65
CA LYS A 576 28.58 -34.36 -21.25
C LYS A 576 29.00 -34.69 -22.69
N ASP A 577 29.69 -33.78 -23.40
CA ASP A 577 30.19 -33.97 -24.76
C ASP A 577 31.71 -34.24 -24.78
N GLY A 578 32.33 -34.43 -23.60
CA GLY A 578 33.75 -34.74 -23.42
C GLY A 578 34.67 -33.53 -23.53
N LYS A 579 34.13 -32.31 -23.46
CA LYS A 579 34.92 -31.08 -23.58
C LYS A 579 35.29 -30.54 -22.19
N GLY A 580 36.57 -30.22 -22.00
CA GLY A 580 37.07 -29.65 -20.75
C GLY A 580 36.36 -28.33 -20.39
N VAL A 581 35.98 -28.21 -19.12
CA VAL A 581 35.25 -27.05 -18.56
C VAL A 581 35.81 -26.66 -17.20
N ASP A 582 35.88 -25.35 -16.96
CA ASP A 582 36.12 -24.80 -15.62
C ASP A 582 34.79 -24.79 -14.86
N VAL A 583 34.69 -25.58 -13.79
CA VAL A 583 33.51 -25.61 -12.91
C VAL A 583 33.59 -24.44 -11.92
N PRO A 584 32.49 -23.71 -11.65
CA PRO A 584 32.47 -22.71 -10.59
C PRO A 584 32.82 -23.31 -9.22
N GLU A 585 33.61 -22.58 -8.40
CA GLU A 585 33.88 -22.90 -6.98
C GLU A 585 32.64 -22.72 -6.09
#